data_AF-A0A5B6YTA1-F1
#
_entry.id   AF-A0A5B6YTA1-F1
#
_cell.length_a   1.000
_cell.length_b   1.000
_cell.length_c   1.000
_cell.angle_alpha   90.00
_cell.angle_beta   90.00
_cell.angle_gamma   90.00
#
_symmetry.space_group_name_H-M   'P 1'
#
loop_
_entity.id
_entity.type
_entity.pdbx_description
1 polymer ?
#
loop_
_entity_poly.entity_id
_entity_poly.type
_entity_poly.pdbx_seq_one_letter_code
_entity_poly.pdbx_strand_id
1 'polypeptide(L)'
;EGLPTLLKLANLMAAKKHEWQVMKQLPVPVDLGKEFQFHSIFVCPVSRDQGSEENPPMLLPCGHVLCKQSIMKLSKSCTRPFKCPYCPLDASVKQCRQLCF
;
A
#
# COMPACT_ATOMS: atom_id res chain seq x y z
N GLU A 1 8.36 -18.73 -14.46
CA GLU A 1 8.27 -18.78 -15.94
C GLU A 1 8.81 -17.48 -16.58
N GLY A 2 10.13 -17.23 -16.55
CA GLY A 2 10.71 -15.97 -17.06
C GLY A 2 11.94 -16.12 -17.96
N LEU A 3 12.48 -17.34 -18.07
CA LEU A 3 13.75 -17.61 -18.76
C LEU A 3 13.74 -17.19 -20.25
N PRO A 4 12.68 -17.43 -21.04
CA PRO A 4 12.66 -17.00 -22.45
C PRO A 4 12.72 -15.47 -22.60
N THR A 5 12.04 -14.73 -21.72
CA THR A 5 12.02 -13.26 -21.71
C THR A 5 13.39 -12.70 -21.34
N LEU A 6 14.04 -13.29 -20.34
CA LEU A 6 15.39 -12.89 -19.91
C LEU A 6 16.45 -13.16 -20.98
N LEU A 7 16.36 -14.31 -21.69
CA LEU A 7 17.25 -14.60 -22.82
C LEU A 7 17.07 -13.60 -23.97
N LYS A 8 15.82 -13.25 -24.29
CA LYS A 8 15.52 -12.28 -25.35
C LYS A 8 16.02 -10.89 -24.98
N LEU A 9 15.88 -10.50 -23.71
CA LEU A 9 16.44 -9.26 -23.17
C LEU A 9 17.97 -9.26 -23.26
N ALA A 10 18.64 -10.34 -22.85
CA ALA A 10 20.10 -10.46 -22.88
C ALA A 10 20.66 -10.28 -24.31
N ASN A 11 20.01 -10.89 -25.30
CA ASN A 11 20.40 -10.76 -26.71
C ASN A 11 20.20 -9.34 -27.24
N LEU A 12 19.12 -8.66 -26.87
CA LEU A 12 18.88 -7.25 -27.24
C LEU A 12 19.91 -6.32 -26.57
N MET A 13 20.24 -6.57 -25.31
CA MET A 13 21.23 -5.79 -24.56
C MET A 13 22.65 -5.95 -25.14
N ALA A 14 23.01 -7.15 -25.61
CA ALA A 14 24.30 -7.39 -26.26
C ALA A 14 24.43 -6.64 -27.60
N ALA A 15 23.34 -6.51 -28.35
CA ALA A 15 23.34 -5.87 -29.67
C ALA A 15 23.35 -4.34 -29.62
N LYS A 16 22.84 -3.72 -28.55
CA LYS A 16 22.54 -2.28 -28.49
C LYS A 16 23.15 -1.56 -27.27
N LYS A 17 24.45 -1.74 -27.09
CA LYS A 17 25.20 -1.32 -25.89
C LYS A 17 25.10 0.18 -25.56
N HIS A 18 25.09 1.06 -26.57
CA HIS A 18 25.01 2.51 -26.38
C HIS A 18 23.59 2.98 -26.03
N GLU A 19 22.57 2.46 -26.72
CA GLU A 19 21.16 2.77 -26.44
C GLU A 19 20.75 2.32 -25.03
N TRP A 20 21.34 1.23 -24.52
CA TRP A 20 21.13 0.74 -23.16
C TRP A 20 21.56 1.73 -22.07
N GLN A 21 22.69 2.41 -22.23
CA GLN A 21 23.21 3.31 -21.19
C GLN A 21 22.33 4.54 -20.94
N VAL A 22 21.47 4.88 -21.90
CA VAL A 22 20.55 6.02 -21.82
C VAL A 22 19.13 5.57 -21.45
N MET A 23 18.89 4.25 -21.36
CA MET A 23 17.57 3.69 -21.13
C MET A 23 17.19 3.79 -19.65
N LYS A 24 16.08 4.47 -19.36
CA LYS A 24 15.57 4.64 -17.98
C LYS A 24 14.66 3.49 -17.52
N GLN A 25 14.16 2.69 -18.46
CA GLN A 25 13.17 1.64 -18.24
C GLN A 25 13.53 0.40 -19.07
N LEU A 26 13.08 -0.77 -18.62
CA LEU A 26 13.27 -2.02 -19.38
C LEU A 26 12.37 -2.05 -20.63
N PRO A 27 12.86 -2.61 -21.76
CA PRO A 27 12.09 -2.71 -23.01
C PRO A 27 11.01 -3.79 -22.97
N VAL A 28 10.96 -4.59 -21.90
CA VAL A 28 9.92 -5.57 -21.64
C VAL A 28 9.43 -5.42 -20.20
N PRO A 29 8.11 -5.59 -19.95
CA PRO A 29 7.60 -5.68 -18.60
C PRO A 29 8.19 -6.93 -17.92
N VAL A 30 8.73 -6.74 -16.72
CA VAL A 30 9.24 -7.82 -15.86
C VAL A 30 8.29 -7.94 -14.67
N ASP A 31 7.73 -9.12 -14.47
CA ASP A 31 7.00 -9.42 -13.24
C ASP A 31 8.04 -9.60 -12.12
N LEU A 32 8.10 -8.62 -11.21
CA LEU A 32 9.05 -8.65 -10.09
C LEU A 32 8.60 -9.62 -8.99
N GLY A 33 7.45 -10.28 -9.08
CA GLY A 33 6.88 -11.05 -7.98
C GLY A 33 6.27 -10.16 -6.89
N LYS A 34 5.38 -10.74 -6.08
CA LYS A 34 4.65 -10.00 -5.01
C LYS A 34 5.58 -9.37 -3.98
N GLU A 35 6.74 -9.98 -3.74
CA GLU A 35 7.74 -9.50 -2.77
C GLU A 35 8.37 -8.15 -3.13
N PHE A 36 8.26 -7.72 -4.39
CA PHE A 36 8.75 -6.43 -4.89
C PHE A 36 7.61 -5.47 -5.31
N GLN A 37 6.35 -5.81 -4.97
CA GLN A 37 5.21 -4.90 -5.11
C GLN A 37 5.10 -4.02 -3.87
N PHE A 38 5.76 -2.87 -3.89
CA PHE A 38 5.71 -1.90 -2.82
C PHE A 38 4.37 -1.15 -2.87
N HIS A 39 3.46 -1.50 -1.97
CA HIS A 39 2.24 -0.73 -1.73
C HIS A 39 2.60 0.62 -1.10
N SER A 40 1.74 1.63 -1.29
CA SER A 40 1.94 2.93 -0.65
C SER A 40 2.00 2.77 0.88
N ILE A 41 3.05 3.31 1.49
CA ILE A 41 3.24 3.23 2.94
C ILE A 41 2.30 4.22 3.62
N PHE A 42 1.41 3.71 4.47
CA PHE A 42 0.56 4.54 5.32
C PHE A 42 1.17 4.68 6.71
N VAL A 43 1.22 5.90 7.24
CA VAL A 43 1.54 6.16 8.65
C VAL A 43 0.30 6.68 9.34
N CYS A 44 -0.12 6.01 10.42
CA CYS A 44 -1.30 6.43 11.16
C CYS A 44 -1.08 7.80 11.77
N PRO A 45 -1.92 8.79 11.49
CA PRO A 45 -1.65 10.13 11.98
C PRO A 45 -1.99 10.29 13.48
N VAL A 46 -2.67 9.31 14.09
CA VAL A 46 -2.95 9.26 15.54
C VAL A 46 -1.87 8.52 16.30
N SER A 47 -1.51 7.30 15.89
CA SER A 47 -0.50 6.51 16.60
C SER A 47 0.92 6.86 16.19
N ARG A 48 1.09 7.48 15.02
CA ARG A 48 2.37 7.80 14.36
C ARG A 48 3.18 6.57 13.97
N ASP A 49 2.55 5.39 13.97
CA ASP A 49 3.14 4.14 13.52
C ASP A 49 2.79 3.87 12.07
N GLN A 50 3.70 3.20 11.37
CA GLN A 50 3.43 2.66 10.04
C GLN A 50 2.35 1.57 10.10
N GLY A 51 1.40 1.62 9.17
CA GLY A 51 0.39 0.57 8.97
C GLY A 51 1.02 -0.73 8.47
N SER A 52 0.46 -1.85 8.90
CA SER A 52 0.97 -3.19 8.62
C SER A 52 -0.18 -4.16 8.33
N GLU A 53 0.09 -5.42 8.01
CA GLU A 53 -0.97 -6.40 7.72
C GLU A 53 -1.87 -6.67 8.95
N GLU A 54 -1.29 -6.60 10.15
CA GLU A 54 -1.93 -6.85 11.45
C GLU A 54 -2.63 -5.58 11.98
N ASN A 55 -2.10 -4.41 11.60
CA ASN A 55 -2.65 -3.10 11.92
C ASN A 55 -2.87 -2.25 10.65
N PRO A 56 -3.78 -2.67 9.77
CA PRO A 56 -3.93 -2.05 8.47
C PRO A 56 -4.57 -0.66 8.56
N PRO A 57 -4.36 0.19 7.54
CA PRO A 57 -5.15 1.39 7.37
C PRO A 57 -6.63 1.04 7.18
N MET A 58 -7.50 1.78 7.86
CA MET A 58 -8.95 1.62 7.82
C MET A 58 -9.58 2.95 7.43
N LEU A 59 -10.40 2.91 6.40
CA LEU A 59 -11.20 4.03 5.90
C LEU A 59 -12.46 4.19 6.77
N LEU A 60 -12.62 5.38 7.35
CA LEU A 60 -13.83 5.79 8.08
C LEU A 60 -14.93 6.20 7.07
N PRO A 61 -16.21 6.21 7.47
CA PRO A 61 -17.31 6.66 6.60
C PRO A 61 -17.17 8.13 6.14
N CYS A 62 -16.42 8.95 6.87
CA CYS A 62 -16.11 10.33 6.48
C CYS A 62 -14.97 10.46 5.45
N GLY A 63 -14.33 9.36 5.05
CA GLY A 63 -13.21 9.35 4.09
C GLY A 63 -11.82 9.47 4.70
N HIS A 64 -11.69 9.79 5.99
CA HIS A 64 -10.38 9.78 6.67
C HIS A 64 -9.89 8.36 6.95
N VAL A 65 -8.57 8.19 7.05
CA VAL A 65 -7.94 6.88 7.26
C VAL A 65 -7.21 6.87 8.61
N LEU A 66 -7.43 5.81 9.39
CA LEU A 66 -6.73 5.53 10.66
C LEU A 66 -6.34 4.06 10.72
N CYS A 67 -5.30 3.69 11.46
CA CYS A 67 -5.00 2.29 11.67
C CYS A 67 -6.04 1.58 12.55
N LYS A 68 -6.24 0.28 12.32
CA LYS A 68 -7.18 -0.59 13.03
C LYS A 68 -7.08 -0.47 14.55
N GLN A 69 -5.88 -0.52 15.12
CA GLN A 69 -5.67 -0.39 16.57
C GLN A 69 -6.11 0.98 17.12
N SER A 70 -5.88 2.06 16.37
CA SER A 70 -6.33 3.41 16.74
C SER A 70 -7.85 3.46 16.81
N ILE A 71 -8.55 2.87 15.83
CA ILE A 71 -10.01 2.74 15.83
C ILE A 71 -10.49 1.90 17.03
N MET A 72 -9.83 0.79 17.34
CA MET A 72 -10.17 -0.05 18.48
C MET A 72 -10.05 0.70 19.81
N LYS A 73 -8.98 1.50 19.99
CA LYS A 73 -8.80 2.33 21.19
C LYS A 73 -9.88 3.42 21.29
N LEU A 74 -10.16 4.13 20.20
CA LEU A 74 -11.16 5.20 20.16
C LEU A 74 -12.59 4.69 20.41
N SER A 75 -12.93 3.51 19.87
CA SER A 75 -14.23 2.86 20.03
C SER A 75 -14.40 2.06 21.33
N LYS A 76 -13.41 2.09 22.24
CA LYS A 76 -13.36 1.26 23.46
C LYS A 76 -13.61 -0.22 23.12
N SER A 77 -12.78 -0.78 22.24
CA SER A 77 -12.87 -2.16 21.76
C SER A 77 -14.23 -2.49 21.12
N CYS A 78 -14.67 -1.68 20.16
CA CYS A 78 -15.95 -1.83 19.43
C CYS A 78 -17.23 -1.63 20.26
N THR A 79 -17.14 -1.21 21.52
CA THR A 79 -18.33 -1.10 22.40
C THR A 79 -19.18 0.14 22.10
N ARG A 80 -18.61 1.17 21.47
CA ARG A 80 -19.33 2.42 21.17
C ARG A 80 -18.85 3.12 19.90
N PRO A 81 -19.69 4.00 19.31
CA PRO A 81 -19.24 4.95 18.29
C PRO A 81 -18.14 5.87 18.82
N PHE A 82 -17.33 6.40 17.90
CA PHE A 82 -16.24 7.33 18.20
C PHE A 82 -16.19 8.47 17.18
N LYS A 83 -15.61 9.61 17.57
CA LYS A 83 -15.42 10.75 16.67
C LYS A 83 -14.17 10.58 15.83
N CYS A 84 -14.25 10.99 14.56
CA CYS A 84 -13.06 11.15 13.75
C CYS A 84 -12.15 12.23 14.38
N PRO A 85 -10.83 12.00 14.50
CA PRO A 85 -9.90 13.02 14.99
C PRO A 85 -9.76 14.25 14.08
N TYR A 86 -10.14 14.13 12.81
CA TYR A 86 -9.96 15.18 11.79
C TYR A 86 -11.24 15.91 11.39
N CYS A 87 -12.40 15.43 11.83
CA CYS A 87 -13.68 16.02 11.45
C CYS A 87 -14.76 15.72 12.51
N PRO A 88 -15.87 16.48 12.54
CA PRO A 88 -16.88 16.31 13.59
C PRO A 88 -17.74 15.04 13.46
N LEU A 89 -17.56 14.26 12.39
CA LEU A 89 -18.38 13.08 12.10
C LEU A 89 -18.03 11.90 13.02
N ASP A 90 -19.08 11.25 13.51
CA ASP A 90 -18.98 10.00 14.26
C ASP A 90 -18.85 8.79 13.31
N ALA A 91 -18.16 7.76 13.78
CA ALA A 91 -17.99 6.49 13.10
C ALA A 91 -18.20 5.31 14.06
N SER A 92 -18.71 4.21 13.54
CA SER A 92 -18.68 2.91 14.22
C SER A 92 -17.66 1.98 13.55
N VAL A 93 -17.08 1.05 14.30
CA VAL A 93 -16.07 0.11 13.75
C VAL A 93 -16.64 -0.70 12.59
N LYS A 94 -17.92 -1.08 12.65
CA LYS A 94 -18.61 -1.83 11.59
C LYS A 94 -18.71 -1.09 10.26
N GLN A 95 -18.66 0.24 10.27
CA GLN A 95 -18.68 1.06 9.06
C GLN A 95 -17.28 1.30 8.47
N CYS A 96 -16.24 1.00 9.25
CA CYS A 96 -14.86 1.18 8.80
C CYS A 96 -14.45 0.02 7.90
N ARG A 97 -13.80 0.32 6.78
CA ARG A 97 -13.35 -0.69 5.81
C ARG A 97 -11.84 -0.68 5.72
N GLN A 98 -11.21 -1.84 5.59
CA GLN A 98 -9.78 -1.90 5.34
C GLN A 98 -9.47 -1.24 4.00
N LEU A 99 -8.48 -0.36 3.99
CA LEU A 99 -7.95 0.24 2.76
C LEU A 99 -6.86 -0.69 2.22
N CYS A 100 -7.06 -1.18 1.00
CA CYS A 100 -6.04 -1.91 0.25
C CYS A 100 -5.47 -0.97 -0.81
N PHE A 101 -4.15 -0.86 -0.87
CA PHE A 101 -3.44 -0.11 -1.90
C PHE A 101 -3.26 -0.93 -3.18
#